data_AF-A0A1G3BS21-F1
#
_entry.id   AF-A0A1G3BS21-F1
#
_cell.length_a   1.000
_cell.length_b   1.000
_cell.length_c   1.000
_cell.angle_alpha   90.00
_cell.angle_beta   90.00
_cell.angle_gamma   90.00
#
_symmetry.space_group_name_H-M   'P 1'
#
loop_
_entity.id
_entity.type
_entity.pdbx_description
1 polymer ?
#
loop_
_entity_poly.entity_id
_entity_poly.type
_entity_poly.pdbx_seq_one_letter_code
_entity_poly.pdbx_strand_id
1 'polypeptide(L)'
;MVIIDIDGVLTDGTIYIDSEGRETKAFHVLDGAGISYLHRAGIKTAIISGRTCDAVVHRAKELNIKDVYQGAINKLDAYKEILEKHTLRDDEICYIGDDLIDLPIFYCVGFPVSVANASPLVKQHSLYVTNAKGGFGAVREVAEKILKFQDKWNLIMERYREI
;
A
#
# COMPACT_ATOMS: atom_id res chain seq x y z
N MET A 1 -9.49 -2.19 -5.65
CA MET A 1 -8.50 -1.12 -5.37
C MET A 1 -7.43 -1.68 -4.44
N VAL A 2 -6.20 -1.12 -4.44
CA VAL A 2 -5.16 -1.47 -3.45
C VAL A 2 -4.92 -0.29 -2.52
N ILE A 3 -5.18 -0.46 -1.23
CA ILE A 3 -4.94 0.54 -0.19
C ILE A 3 -3.68 0.15 0.57
N ILE A 4 -2.80 1.12 0.82
CA ILE A 4 -1.44 0.87 1.27
C ILE A 4 -1.15 1.73 2.50
N ASP A 5 -0.74 1.12 3.60
CA ASP A 5 -0.13 1.86 4.71
C ASP A 5 1.25 2.42 4.33
N ILE A 6 1.74 3.43 5.05
CA ILE A 6 3.07 4.01 4.81
C ILE A 6 4.14 3.34 5.66
N ASP A 7 4.03 3.48 6.98
CA ASP A 7 5.16 3.34 7.89
C ASP A 7 5.30 1.90 8.34
N GLY A 8 6.25 1.17 7.74
CA GLY A 8 6.40 -0.27 7.93
C GLY A 8 5.95 -1.09 6.72
N VAL A 9 5.26 -0.46 5.76
CA VAL A 9 4.80 -1.07 4.49
C VAL A 9 5.47 -0.46 3.25
N LEU A 10 5.25 0.82 2.95
CA LEU A 10 5.98 1.53 1.87
C LEU A 10 7.37 1.99 2.30
N THR A 11 7.59 2.08 3.61
CA THR A 11 8.88 2.30 4.26
C THR A 11 9.23 1.07 5.11
N ASP A 12 10.44 1.04 5.65
CA ASP A 12 10.88 0.01 6.58
C ASP A 12 10.42 0.24 8.04
N GLY A 13 9.57 1.25 8.26
CA GLY A 13 9.08 1.67 9.59
C GLY A 13 10.03 2.62 10.33
N THR A 14 11.21 2.92 9.78
CA THR A 14 12.16 3.84 10.40
C THR A 14 11.78 5.29 10.11
N ILE A 15 11.76 6.11 11.16
CA ILE A 15 11.57 7.55 11.06
C ILE A 15 12.90 8.25 11.27
N TYR A 16 13.39 8.93 10.24
CA TYR A 16 14.61 9.73 10.31
C TYR A 16 14.25 11.14 10.74
N ILE A 17 14.78 11.59 11.88
CA ILE A 17 14.56 12.93 12.42
C ILE A 17 15.92 13.62 12.55
N ASP A 18 16.07 14.79 11.96
CA ASP A 18 17.30 15.58 12.07
C ASP A 18 17.35 16.45 13.34
N SER A 19 18.45 17.17 13.55
CA SER A 19 18.64 18.03 14.73
C SER A 19 17.66 19.21 14.83
N GLU A 20 16.97 19.54 13.74
CA GLU A 20 15.93 20.58 13.70
C GLU A 20 14.52 20.00 13.86
N GLY A 21 14.40 18.67 14.02
CA GLY A 21 13.13 17.98 14.15
C GLY A 21 12.44 17.69 12.82
N ARG A 22 13.11 17.86 11.68
CA ARG A 22 12.53 17.54 10.35
C ARG A 22 12.53 16.04 10.12
N GLU A 23 11.38 15.53 9.69
CA GLU A 23 11.18 14.11 9.38
C GLU A 23 11.49 13.81 7.91
N THR A 24 12.21 12.71 7.65
CA THR A 24 12.38 12.13 6.32
C THR A 24 12.04 10.65 6.31
N LYS A 25 11.64 10.14 5.15
CA LYS A 25 11.24 8.73 4.93
C LYS A 25 11.96 8.17 3.71
N ALA A 26 12.36 6.90 3.79
CA ALA A 26 12.93 6.17 2.67
C ALA A 26 11.85 5.32 1.99
N PHE A 27 11.73 5.43 0.66
CA PHE A 27 10.81 4.65 -0.15
C PHE A 27 11.56 3.77 -1.15
N HIS A 28 11.00 2.63 -1.50
CA HIS A 28 11.63 1.71 -2.43
C HIS A 28 11.21 1.95 -3.90
N VAL A 29 12.19 1.94 -4.81
CA VAL A 29 11.93 2.15 -6.24
C VAL A 29 11.09 1.03 -6.85
N LEU A 30 11.29 -0.23 -6.43
CA LEU A 30 10.50 -1.35 -6.97
C LEU A 30 9.03 -1.26 -6.53
N ASP A 31 8.76 -0.79 -5.31
CA ASP A 31 7.39 -0.58 -4.83
C ASP A 31 6.68 0.49 -5.67
N GLY A 32 7.38 1.58 -6.00
CA GLY A 32 6.88 2.59 -6.95
C GLY A 32 6.59 2.02 -8.34
N ALA A 33 7.44 1.12 -8.84
CA ALA A 33 7.18 0.40 -10.09
C ALA A 33 5.94 -0.50 -9.99
N GLY A 34 5.75 -1.21 -8.89
CA GLY A 34 4.56 -2.03 -8.63
C GLY A 34 3.27 -1.22 -8.66
N ILE A 35 3.27 -0.06 -7.99
CA ILE A 35 2.13 0.89 -8.01
C ILE A 35 1.87 1.38 -9.44
N SER A 36 2.92 1.73 -10.18
CA SER A 36 2.79 2.12 -11.58
C SER A 36 2.21 1.01 -12.47
N TYR A 37 2.54 -0.25 -12.19
CA TYR A 37 1.98 -1.40 -12.92
C TYR A 37 0.51 -1.62 -12.61
N LEU A 38 0.10 -1.49 -11.35
CA LEU A 38 -1.31 -1.51 -10.97
C LEU A 38 -2.11 -0.45 -11.73
N HIS A 39 -1.60 0.78 -11.81
CA HIS A 39 -2.26 1.87 -12.53
C HIS A 39 -2.41 1.60 -14.02
N ARG A 40 -1.35 1.08 -14.67
CA ARG A 40 -1.40 0.69 -16.09
C ARG A 40 -2.45 -0.37 -16.38
N ALA A 41 -2.74 -1.23 -15.39
CA ALA A 41 -3.78 -2.24 -15.46
C ALA A 41 -5.18 -1.74 -15.03
N GLY A 42 -5.34 -0.42 -14.85
CA GLY A 42 -6.59 0.22 -14.42
C GLY A 42 -6.93 0.04 -12.94
N ILE A 43 -6.01 -0.48 -12.12
CA ILE A 43 -6.23 -0.68 -10.69
C ILE A 43 -5.82 0.59 -9.95
N LYS A 44 -6.79 1.23 -9.30
CA LYS A 44 -6.56 2.40 -8.45
C LYS A 44 -5.81 2.00 -7.17
N THR A 45 -5.02 2.93 -6.65
CA THR A 45 -4.36 2.81 -5.34
C THR A 45 -4.71 3.98 -4.44
N ALA A 46 -4.68 3.74 -3.13
CA ALA A 46 -4.87 4.77 -2.11
C ALA A 46 -3.86 4.58 -0.96
N ILE A 47 -3.64 5.64 -0.18
CA ILE A 47 -2.82 5.63 1.04
C ILE A 47 -3.70 5.95 2.24
N ILE A 48 -3.54 5.19 3.32
CA ILE A 48 -4.06 5.55 4.65
C ILE A 48 -2.91 5.44 5.66
N SER A 49 -2.48 6.58 6.22
CA SER A 49 -1.44 6.65 7.24
C SER A 49 -1.98 7.32 8.51
N GLY A 50 -1.56 6.79 9.66
CA GLY A 50 -1.82 7.41 10.96
C GLY A 50 -0.98 8.66 11.22
N ARG A 51 0.14 8.83 10.48
CA ARG A 51 1.04 9.98 10.60
C ARG A 51 0.79 10.99 9.47
N THR A 52 1.27 12.21 9.68
CA THR A 52 1.30 13.26 8.66
C THR A 52 2.75 13.62 8.36
N CYS A 53 3.14 13.55 7.09
CA CYS A 53 4.48 13.89 6.63
C CYS A 53 4.44 14.39 5.18
N ASP A 54 5.13 15.49 4.89
CA ASP A 54 5.20 16.05 3.54
C ASP A 54 5.88 15.11 2.54
N ALA A 55 6.82 14.28 2.99
CA ALA A 55 7.47 13.27 2.15
C ALA A 55 6.45 12.29 1.53
N VAL A 56 5.38 11.96 2.27
CA VAL A 56 4.29 11.11 1.77
C VAL A 56 3.51 11.82 0.67
N VAL A 57 3.23 13.12 0.82
CA VAL A 57 2.53 13.92 -0.20
C VAL A 57 3.34 13.98 -1.49
N HIS A 58 4.65 14.26 -1.38
CA HIS A 58 5.55 14.29 -2.52
C HIS A 58 5.62 12.93 -3.23
N ARG A 59 5.77 11.85 -2.46
CA ARG A 59 5.83 10.49 -3.02
C ARG A 59 4.52 10.07 -3.68
N ALA A 60 3.39 10.35 -3.05
CA ALA A 60 2.07 10.05 -3.61
C ALA A 60 1.83 10.80 -4.92
N LYS A 61 2.23 12.08 -4.99
CA LYS A 61 2.15 12.89 -6.22
C LYS A 61 3.03 12.31 -7.34
N GLU A 62 4.27 11.94 -7.03
CA GLU A 62 5.20 11.29 -7.97
C GLU A 62 4.60 9.99 -8.55
N LEU A 63 3.97 9.19 -7.70
CA LEU A 63 3.36 7.91 -8.08
C LEU A 63 1.90 8.04 -8.58
N ASN A 64 1.38 9.27 -8.73
CA ASN A 64 0.00 9.54 -9.16
C ASN A 64 -1.07 8.85 -8.29
N ILE A 65 -0.83 8.75 -6.98
CA ILE A 65 -1.80 8.28 -6.00
C ILE A 65 -2.65 9.47 -5.58
N LYS A 66 -3.93 9.45 -5.94
CA LYS A 66 -4.84 10.60 -5.74
C LYS A 66 -5.52 10.59 -4.38
N ASP A 67 -5.72 9.40 -3.82
CA ASP A 67 -6.44 9.18 -2.58
C ASP A 67 -5.43 8.99 -1.45
N VAL A 68 -5.15 10.08 -0.72
CA VAL A 68 -4.11 10.12 0.33
C VAL A 68 -4.74 10.64 1.62
N TYR A 69 -4.86 9.75 2.60
CA TYR A 69 -5.41 10.02 3.91
C TYR A 69 -4.29 9.96 4.94
N GLN A 70 -3.93 11.10 5.52
CA GLN A 70 -2.89 11.23 6.55
C GLN A 70 -3.49 11.70 7.87
N GLY A 71 -2.80 11.42 8.98
CA GLY A 71 -3.31 11.73 10.32
C GLY A 71 -4.55 10.93 10.70
N ALA A 72 -4.80 9.80 10.03
CA ALA A 72 -5.97 8.96 10.24
C ALA A 72 -5.77 8.08 11.48
N ILE A 73 -6.08 8.64 12.67
CA ILE A 73 -6.01 7.90 13.95
C ILE A 73 -7.00 6.73 13.93
N ASN A 74 -8.20 6.94 13.39
CA ASN A 74 -9.13 5.87 13.07
C ASN A 74 -9.08 5.58 11.57
N LYS A 75 -8.26 4.61 11.16
CA LYS A 75 -8.11 4.24 9.75
C LYS A 75 -9.41 3.74 9.11
N LEU A 76 -10.34 3.19 9.91
CA LEU A 76 -11.61 2.67 9.41
C LEU A 76 -12.52 3.77 8.83
N ASP A 77 -12.44 5.00 9.35
CA ASP A 77 -13.25 6.11 8.84
C ASP A 77 -12.76 6.55 7.45
N ALA A 78 -11.44 6.69 7.28
CA ALA A 78 -10.82 6.96 5.98
C ALA A 78 -11.13 5.83 4.97
N TYR A 79 -11.11 4.58 5.42
CA TYR A 79 -11.49 3.43 4.60
C TYR A 79 -12.94 3.52 4.09
N LYS A 80 -13.90 3.84 4.96
CA LYS A 80 -15.32 4.00 4.58
C LYS A 80 -15.51 5.13 3.57
N GLU A 81 -14.80 6.25 3.75
CA GLU A 81 -14.84 7.36 2.78
C GLU A 81 -14.37 6.92 1.39
N ILE A 82 -13.30 6.12 1.32
CA ILE A 82 -12.79 5.56 0.06
C ILE A 82 -13.83 4.66 -0.61
N LEU A 83 -14.50 3.79 0.15
CA LEU A 83 -15.56 2.92 -0.38
C LEU A 83 -16.69 3.73 -0.99
N GLU A 84 -17.17 4.75 -0.27
CA GLU A 84 -18.25 5.62 -0.73
C GLU A 84 -17.84 6.40 -1.99
N LYS A 85 -16.68 7.08 -1.94
CA LYS A 85 -16.14 7.90 -3.03
C LYS A 85 -15.97 7.12 -4.34
N HIS A 86 -15.66 5.84 -4.26
CA HIS A 86 -15.42 4.99 -5.43
C HIS A 86 -16.52 3.97 -5.70
N THR A 87 -17.56 3.93 -4.87
CA THR A 87 -18.66 2.97 -4.96
C THR A 87 -18.12 1.53 -5.00
N LEU A 88 -17.19 1.22 -4.10
CA LEU A 88 -16.56 -0.09 -3.98
C LEU A 88 -17.18 -0.89 -2.84
N ARG A 89 -17.14 -2.21 -2.97
CA ARG A 89 -17.47 -3.14 -1.89
C ARG A 89 -16.21 -3.63 -1.20
N ASP A 90 -16.35 -4.13 0.03
CA ASP A 90 -15.23 -4.64 0.81
C ASP A 90 -14.46 -5.75 0.08
N ASP A 91 -15.15 -6.64 -0.64
CA ASP A 91 -14.58 -7.75 -1.41
C ASP A 91 -13.72 -7.31 -2.61
N GLU A 92 -13.81 -6.03 -2.99
CA GLU A 92 -13.06 -5.44 -4.10
C GLU A 92 -11.77 -4.74 -3.64
N ILE A 93 -11.46 -4.79 -2.34
CA ILE A 93 -10.32 -4.12 -1.73
C ILE A 93 -9.23 -5.11 -1.32
N CYS A 94 -8.00 -4.77 -1.72
CA CYS A 94 -6.78 -5.25 -1.07
C CYS A 94 -6.27 -4.16 -0.12
N TYR A 95 -5.92 -4.52 1.11
CA TYR A 95 -5.25 -3.63 2.05
C TYR A 95 -3.91 -4.23 2.47
N ILE A 96 -2.84 -3.42 2.43
CA ILE A 96 -1.49 -3.82 2.86
C ILE A 96 -1.13 -3.05 4.14
N GLY A 97 -0.94 -3.77 5.24
CA GLY A 97 -0.61 -3.21 6.56
C GLY A 97 0.48 -3.99 7.29
N ASP A 98 0.91 -3.49 8.45
CA ASP A 98 1.97 -4.10 9.24
C ASP A 98 1.71 -4.13 10.77
N ASP A 99 0.83 -3.26 11.29
CA ASP A 99 0.62 -3.14 12.74
C ASP A 99 -0.87 -3.14 13.15
N LEU A 100 -1.11 -3.19 14.46
CA LEU A 100 -2.44 -3.40 15.05
C LEU A 100 -3.49 -2.36 14.61
N ILE A 101 -3.05 -1.14 14.30
CA ILE A 101 -3.92 -0.06 13.82
C ILE A 101 -4.59 -0.38 12.47
N ASP A 102 -4.05 -1.35 11.73
CA ASP A 102 -4.58 -1.80 10.44
C ASP A 102 -5.65 -2.88 10.59
N LEU A 103 -5.66 -3.62 11.70
CA LEU A 103 -6.57 -4.74 11.94
C LEU A 103 -8.05 -4.40 11.70
N PRO A 104 -8.57 -3.23 12.13
CA PRO A 104 -9.96 -2.86 11.83
C PRO A 104 -10.30 -2.91 10.34
N ILE A 105 -9.36 -2.55 9.45
CA ILE A 105 -9.58 -2.66 8.00
C ILE A 105 -9.39 -4.10 7.52
N PHE A 106 -8.45 -4.85 8.10
CA PHE A 106 -8.22 -6.25 7.73
C PHE A 106 -9.47 -7.13 7.91
N TYR A 107 -10.28 -6.84 8.94
CA TYR A 107 -11.53 -7.56 9.19
C TYR A 107 -12.64 -7.25 8.17
N CYS A 108 -12.50 -6.19 7.38
CA CYS A 108 -13.49 -5.79 6.38
C CYS A 108 -13.10 -6.29 4.99
N VAL A 109 -11.88 -6.01 4.55
CA VAL A 109 -11.48 -6.12 3.14
C VAL A 109 -11.44 -7.57 2.62
N GLY A 110 -11.65 -7.73 1.31
CA GLY A 110 -11.59 -9.02 0.64
C GLY A 110 -10.19 -9.64 0.55
N PHE A 111 -9.14 -8.80 0.56
CA PHE A 111 -7.77 -9.29 0.51
C PHE A 111 -6.84 -8.53 1.49
N PRO A 112 -6.88 -8.89 2.79
CA PRO A 112 -5.95 -8.36 3.78
C PRO A 112 -4.56 -8.97 3.61
N VAL A 113 -3.55 -8.12 3.46
CA VAL A 113 -2.16 -8.50 3.26
C VAL A 113 -1.29 -7.88 4.32
N SER A 114 -0.42 -8.68 4.92
CA SER A 114 0.65 -8.16 5.78
C SER A 114 2.02 -8.32 5.16
N VAL A 115 2.92 -7.41 5.53
CA VAL A 115 4.31 -7.48 5.11
C VAL A 115 5.14 -8.43 5.99
N ALA A 116 6.29 -8.89 5.52
CA ALA A 116 7.13 -9.84 6.25
C ALA A 116 7.60 -9.34 7.64
N ASN A 117 7.75 -8.02 7.83
CA ASN A 117 8.11 -7.39 9.11
C ASN A 117 6.90 -7.04 9.99
N ALA A 118 5.66 -7.32 9.55
CA ALA A 118 4.46 -7.04 10.32
C ALA A 118 4.44 -7.76 11.67
N SER A 119 3.69 -7.20 12.62
CA SER A 119 3.49 -7.82 13.92
C SER A 119 2.88 -9.22 13.77
N PRO A 120 3.20 -10.18 14.67
CA PRO A 120 2.70 -11.55 14.56
C PRO A 120 1.16 -11.62 14.52
N LEU A 121 0.47 -10.75 15.26
CA LEU A 121 -0.99 -10.73 15.30
C LEU A 121 -1.59 -10.29 13.96
N VAL A 122 -1.00 -9.30 13.29
CA VAL A 122 -1.45 -8.84 11.97
C VAL A 122 -1.28 -9.95 10.92
N LYS A 123 -0.17 -10.69 10.97
CA LYS A 123 0.06 -11.84 10.09
C LYS A 123 -0.99 -12.94 10.25
N GLN A 124 -1.43 -13.21 11.48
CA GLN A 124 -2.48 -14.22 11.75
C GLN A 124 -3.83 -13.85 11.12
N HIS A 125 -4.09 -12.56 10.89
CA HIS A 125 -5.33 -12.06 10.29
C HIS A 125 -5.19 -11.74 8.79
N SER A 126 -4.05 -12.07 8.19
CA SER A 126 -3.79 -11.82 6.78
C SER A 126 -4.17 -13.03 5.93
N LEU A 127 -4.76 -12.79 4.75
CA LEU A 127 -4.92 -13.84 3.73
C LEU A 127 -3.60 -14.10 2.99
N TYR A 128 -2.71 -13.11 2.97
CA TYR A 128 -1.38 -13.25 2.40
C TYR A 128 -0.35 -12.52 3.25
N VAL A 129 0.79 -13.17 3.49
CA VAL A 129 1.97 -12.55 4.10
C VAL A 129 3.04 -12.48 3.01
N THR A 130 3.59 -11.30 2.75
CA THR A 130 4.65 -11.15 1.75
C THR A 130 5.95 -11.82 2.23
N ASN A 131 6.81 -12.20 1.29
CA ASN A 131 8.18 -12.61 1.61
C ASN A 131 9.08 -11.39 1.82
N ALA A 132 8.91 -10.36 0.99
CA ALA A 132 9.63 -9.10 1.14
C ALA A 132 9.14 -8.31 2.36
N LYS A 133 10.04 -7.53 2.96
CA LYS A 133 9.73 -6.58 4.03
C LYS A 133 9.19 -5.27 3.42
N GLY A 134 8.43 -4.52 4.21
CA GLY A 134 8.03 -3.16 3.85
C GLY A 134 9.24 -2.26 3.60
N GLY A 135 9.13 -1.37 2.62
CA GLY A 135 10.26 -0.58 2.13
C GLY A 135 11.33 -1.38 1.36
N PHE A 136 11.12 -2.68 1.11
CA PHE A 136 12.05 -3.55 0.40
C PHE A 136 11.36 -4.38 -0.70
N GLY A 137 10.29 -3.87 -1.32
CA GLY A 137 9.63 -4.54 -2.43
C GLY A 137 8.35 -5.31 -2.05
N ALA A 138 7.85 -5.20 -0.82
CA ALA A 138 6.61 -5.87 -0.42
C ALA A 138 5.40 -5.42 -1.25
N VAL A 139 5.25 -4.13 -1.51
CA VAL A 139 4.13 -3.60 -2.32
C VAL A 139 4.29 -4.05 -3.78
N ARG A 140 5.52 -4.12 -4.29
CA ARG A 140 5.81 -4.70 -5.61
C ARG A 140 5.38 -6.16 -5.70
N GLU A 141 5.72 -6.95 -4.68
CA GLU A 141 5.34 -8.36 -4.61
C GLU A 141 3.81 -8.52 -4.68
N VAL A 142 3.08 -7.74 -3.88
CA VAL A 142 1.61 -7.75 -3.88
C VAL A 142 1.04 -7.30 -5.22
N ALA A 143 1.57 -6.21 -5.80
CA ALA A 143 1.14 -5.70 -7.09
C ALA A 143 1.26 -6.77 -8.19
N GLU A 144 2.41 -7.44 -8.27
CA GLU A 144 2.65 -8.51 -9.24
C GLU A 144 1.71 -9.71 -9.00
N LYS A 145 1.47 -10.07 -7.74
CA LYS A 145 0.55 -11.16 -7.39
C LYS A 145 -0.88 -10.88 -7.83
N ILE A 146 -1.38 -9.67 -7.57
CA ILE A 146 -2.71 -9.23 -8.01
C ILE A 146 -2.80 -9.25 -9.55
N LEU A 147 -1.80 -8.69 -10.23
CA LEU A 147 -1.79 -8.62 -11.69
C LEU A 147 -1.74 -10.00 -12.34
N LYS A 148 -0.95 -10.93 -11.79
CA LYS A 148 -0.92 -12.32 -12.26
C LYS A 148 -2.25 -13.03 -12.02
N PHE A 149 -2.84 -12.85 -10.83
CA PHE A 149 -4.12 -13.49 -10.50
C PHE A 149 -5.28 -12.97 -11.37
N GLN A 150 -5.21 -11.73 -11.84
CA GLN A 150 -6.22 -11.14 -12.75
C GLN A 150 -5.87 -11.33 -14.23
N ASP A 151 -4.87 -12.13 -14.58
CA ASP A 151 -4.35 -12.30 -15.96
C ASP A 151 -3.91 -10.99 -16.65
N LYS A 152 -3.65 -9.94 -15.86
CA LYS A 152 -3.22 -8.61 -16.33
C LYS A 152 -1.70 -8.46 -16.39
N TRP A 153 -0.94 -9.45 -15.93
CA TRP A 153 0.53 -9.37 -15.94
C TRP A 153 1.11 -9.30 -17.36
N ASN A 154 0.50 -10.01 -18.32
CA ASN A 154 0.96 -9.99 -19.71
C ASN A 154 0.88 -8.59 -20.34
N LEU A 155 -0.20 -7.85 -20.07
CA LEU A 155 -0.34 -6.44 -20.48
C LEU A 155 0.85 -5.57 -20.02
N ILE A 156 1.36 -5.82 -18.82
CA ILE A 156 2.52 -5.07 -18.32
C ILE A 156 3.79 -5.48 -19.04
N MET A 157 3.95 -6.78 -19.30
CA MET A 157 5.13 -7.35 -19.95
C MET A 157 5.23 -7.04 -21.44
N GLU A 158 4.11 -6.82 -22.15
CA GLU A 158 4.10 -6.44 -23.57
C GLU A 158 5.04 -5.26 -23.85
N ARG A 159 4.96 -4.21 -23.04
CA ARG A 159 5.83 -3.03 -23.14
C ARG A 159 7.33 -3.33 -23.03
N TYR A 160 7.71 -4.45 -22.43
CA TYR A 160 9.11 -4.85 -22.22
C TYR A 160 9.55 -5.98 -23.16
N ARG A 161 8.63 -6.53 -23.97
CA ARG A 161 8.89 -7.58 -24.97
C ARG A 161 8.98 -7.02 -26.39
N GLU A 162 8.61 -5.77 -26.60
CA GLU A 162 8.87 -5.05 -27.84
C GLU A 162 10.39 -4.83 -27.99
N ILE A 163 11.01 -5.63 -28.87
CA ILE A 163 12.33 -5.37 -29.48
C ILE A 163 12.08 -4.67 -30.80
#